data_AF-A0A1F8SF99-F1
#
_entry.id   AF-A0A1F8SF99-F1
#
_cell.length_a   1.000
_cell.length_b   1.000
_cell.length_c   1.000
_cell.angle_alpha   90.00
_cell.angle_beta   90.00
_cell.angle_gamma   90.00
#
_symmetry.space_group_name_H-M   'P 1'
#
loop_
_entity.id
_entity.type
_entity.pdbx_description
1 polymer ?
#
loop_
_entity_poly.entity_id
_entity_poly.type
_entity_poly.pdbx_seq_one_letter_code
_entity_poly.pdbx_strand_id
1 'polypeptide(L)' 'MLYQAKLRDAAAYMDPELAYTFASDNPHQKIDYILISYDLRAVDVQVPLSTASDHFPVVAVIYK' A
#
# COMPACT_ATOMS: atom_id res chain seq x y z
N MET A 1 9.77 -14.20 -0.40
CA MET A 1 10.97 -13.32 -0.37
C MET A 1 10.88 -12.25 0.73
N LEU A 2 9.79 -11.48 0.86
CA LEU A 2 9.67 -10.42 1.89
C LEU A 2 9.89 -10.90 3.34
N TYR A 3 9.36 -12.08 3.69
CA TYR A 3 9.53 -12.67 5.03
C TYR A 3 11.00 -12.93 5.40
N GLN A 4 11.81 -13.44 4.47
CA GLN A 4 13.24 -13.68 4.70
C GLN A 4 14.02 -12.38 4.85
N ALA A 5 13.58 -11.31 4.18
CA ALA A 5 14.14 -9.97 4.30
C ALA A 5 13.64 -9.20 5.53
N LYS A 6 12.76 -9.80 6.36
CA LYS A 6 12.06 -9.13 7.48
C LYS A 6 11.36 -7.83 7.04
N LEU A 7 10.75 -7.86 5.86
CA LEU A 7 9.92 -6.79 5.33
C LEU A 7 8.46 -7.25 5.28
N ARG A 8 7.55 -6.30 5.52
CA ARG A 8 6.11 -6.47 5.35
C ARG A 8 5.54 -5.31 4.55
N ASP A 9 4.45 -5.56 3.86
CA ASP A 9 3.67 -4.52 3.19
C ASP A 9 2.95 -3.65 4.25
N ALA A 10 3.09 -2.33 4.14
CA ALA A 10 2.39 -1.40 5.03
C ALA A 10 0.87 -1.57 4.94
N ALA A 11 0.35 -1.89 3.74
CA ALA A 11 -1.08 -2.10 3.49
C ALA A 11 -1.55 -3.55 3.75
N ALA A 12 -0.74 -4.40 4.38
CA ALA A 12 -1.06 -5.83 4.56
C ALA A 12 -2.37 -6.11 5.32
N TYR A 13 -2.87 -5.14 6.08
CA TYR A 13 -4.10 -5.25 6.86
C TYR A 13 -5.31 -4.54 6.21
N MET A 14 -5.11 -3.88 5.07
CA MET A 14 -6.18 -3.22 4.33
C MET A 14 -7.04 -4.27 3.61
N ASP A 15 -8.32 -3.98 3.43
CA ASP A 15 -9.17 -4.76 2.54
C ASP A 15 -8.54 -4.78 1.13
N PRO A 16 -8.35 -5.95 0.50
CA PRO A 16 -7.76 -6.05 -0.83
C PRO A 16 -8.38 -5.12 -1.87
N GLU A 17 -9.70 -4.89 -1.84
CA GLU A 17 -10.38 -4.02 -2.82
C GLU A 17 -10.06 -2.54 -2.61
N LEU A 18 -9.82 -2.12 -1.36
CA LEU A 18 -9.41 -0.76 -1.02
C LEU A 18 -7.91 -0.52 -1.27
N ALA A 19 -7.13 -1.59 -1.47
CA ALA A 19 -5.70 -1.54 -1.69
C ALA A 19 -5.31 -1.52 -3.18
N TYR A 20 -6.28 -1.53 -4.09
CA TYR A 20 -6.01 -1.43 -5.52
C TYR A 20 -5.47 -0.05 -5.89
N THR A 21 -4.36 -0.06 -6.59
CA THR A 21 -3.65 1.14 -7.04
C THR A 21 -3.72 1.31 -8.55
N PHE A 22 -4.13 0.29 -9.31
CA PHE A 22 -4.27 0.35 -10.76
C PHE A 22 -5.54 -0.41 -11.21
N ALA A 23 -6.23 -0.01 -12.27
CA ALA A 23 -6.16 1.27 -12.98
C ALA A 23 -7.00 2.34 -12.26
N SER A 24 -6.62 3.61 -12.31
CA SER A 24 -7.29 4.68 -11.55
C SER A 24 -8.76 4.95 -11.94
N ASP A 25 -9.17 4.49 -13.11
CA ASP A 25 -10.54 4.61 -13.64
C ASP A 25 -11.43 3.39 -13.34
N ASN A 26 -10.83 2.22 -13.14
CA ASN A 26 -11.49 0.99 -12.70
C ASN A 26 -10.50 0.11 -11.90
N PRO A 27 -10.31 0.38 -10.60
CA PRO A 27 -9.26 -0.25 -9.80
C PRO A 27 -9.47 -1.76 -9.66
N HIS A 28 -8.44 -2.55 -9.98
CA HIS A 28 -8.52 -4.01 -9.99
C HIS A 28 -7.19 -4.71 -9.68
N GLN A 29 -6.11 -3.96 -9.48
CA GLN A 29 -4.76 -4.47 -9.21
C GLN A 29 -4.08 -3.65 -8.12
N LYS A 30 -3.35 -4.35 -7.24
CA LYS A 30 -2.41 -3.77 -6.28
C LYS A 30 -0.99 -4.02 -6.77
N ILE A 31 -0.38 -3.00 -7.36
CA ILE A 31 0.98 -3.11 -7.92
C ILE A 31 1.95 -2.08 -7.34
N ASP A 32 1.47 -1.19 -6.47
CA ASP A 32 2.29 -0.25 -5.73
C ASP A 32 2.34 -0.62 -4.24
N TYR A 33 3.53 -0.53 -3.66
CA TYR A 33 3.81 -1.03 -2.31
C TYR A 33 4.72 -0.09 -1.55
N ILE A 34 4.43 0.09 -0.26
CA ILE A 34 5.40 0.59 0.73
C ILE A 34 5.78 -0.60 1.60
N LEU A 35 7.05 -1.01 1.52
CA LEU A 35 7.58 -2.12 2.32
C LEU A 35 8.29 -1.55 3.55
N ILE A 36 7.92 -2.04 4.73
CA ILE A 36 8.50 -1.62 6.01
C ILE A 36 9.17 -2.80 6.72
N SER A 37 10.24 -2.53 7.46
CA SER A 37 10.88 -3.49 8.33
C SER A 37 10.01 -3.82 9.56
N TYR A 38 10.31 -4.92 10.24
CA TYR A 38 9.48 -5.41 11.35
C TYR A 38 9.52 -4.52 12.61
N ASP A 39 10.56 -3.71 12.75
CA ASP A 39 10.72 -2.71 13.81
C ASP A 39 9.94 -1.41 13.53
N LEU A 40 9.28 -1.30 12.37
CA LEU A 40 8.41 -0.18 12.03
C LEU A 40 6.95 -0.61 12.01
N ARG A 41 6.06 0.29 12.42
CA ARG A 41 4.61 0.07 12.41
C ARG A 41 3.92 1.10 11.51
N ALA A 42 3.16 0.63 10.53
CA ALA A 42 2.17 1.46 9.86
C ALA A 42 0.96 1.64 10.79
N VAL A 43 0.62 2.88 11.12
CA VAL A 43 -0.53 3.20 12.00
C VAL A 43 -1.74 3.66 11.21
N ASP A 44 -1.52 4.18 10.01
CA ASP A 44 -2.55 4.53 9.04
C ASP A 44 -2.00 4.31 7.63
N VAL A 45 -2.85 3.81 6.74
CA VAL A 45 -2.52 3.59 5.33
C VAL A 45 -3.75 3.92 4.50
N GLN A 46 -3.55 4.67 3.42
CA GLN A 46 -4.60 5.10 2.52
C GLN A 46 -4.17 4.91 1.07
N VAL A 47 -5.14 4.63 0.22
CA VAL A 47 -5.00 4.71 -1.24
C VAL A 47 -5.99 5.78 -1.74
N PRO A 48 -5.60 7.07 -1.74
CA PRO A 48 -6.48 8.15 -2.15
C PRO A 48 -6.91 8.00 -3.62
N LEU A 49 -8.22 8.13 -3.88
CA LEU A 49 -8.74 8.15 -5.24
C LEU A 49 -8.31 9.44 -5.95
N SER A 50 -7.61 9.29 -7.08
CA SER A 50 -7.16 10.40 -7.90
C SER A 50 -6.95 9.94 -9.34
N THR A 51 -7.39 10.75 -10.31
CA THR A 51 -7.19 10.48 -11.74
C THR A 51 -6.02 11.27 -12.33
N ALA A 52 -5.09 11.74 -11.48
CA ALA A 52 -3.91 12.47 -11.91
C ALA A 52 -2.86 11.58 -12.61
N SER A 53 -3.00 10.25 -12.46
CA SER A 53 -2.17 9.20 -13.05
C SER A 53 -3.07 8.00 -13.34
N ASP A 54 -2.58 7.02 -14.11
CA ASP A 54 -3.20 5.69 -14.24
C ASP A 54 -3.06 4.84 -12.96
N HIS A 55 -2.25 5.29 -12.00
CA HIS A 55 -2.12 4.71 -10.66
C HIS A 55 -2.62 5.65 -9.54
N PHE A 56 -3.25 5.08 -8.51
CA PHE A 56 -3.50 5.77 -7.24
C PHE A 56 -2.26 5.78 -6.34
N PRO A 57 -2.02 6.88 -5.61
CA PRO A 57 -0.94 6.95 -4.65
C PRO A 57 -1.18 6.01 -3.46
N VAL A 58 -0.10 5.46 -2.90
CA VAL A 58 -0.11 4.77 -1.60
C VAL A 58 0.49 5.70 -0.56
N VAL A 59 -0.26 5.99 0.49
CA VAL A 59 0.18 6.88 1.58
C VAL A 59 0.17 6.08 2.88
N ALA A 60 1.25 6.16 3.66
CA ALA A 60 1.35 5.48 4.95
C ALA A 60 1.96 6.40 6.01
N VAL A 61 1.39 6.36 7.22
CA VAL A 61 1.94 6.98 8.41
C VAL A 61 2.71 5.92 9.20
N ILE A 62 4.02 6.13 9.38
CA ILE A 62 4.93 5.16 9.98
C ILE A 62 5.45 5.66 11.33
N TYR A 63 5.41 4.79 12.33
CA TYR A 63 6.03 4.97 13.63
C TYR A 63 7.09 3.89 13.90
N LYS A 64 7.98 4.17 14.84
CA LYS A 64 8.95 3.22 15.39
C LYS A 64 8.42 2.60 16.68
#